data_AF-A0A8H3LG01-F1
#
_entry.id   AF-A0A8H3LG01-F1
#
_cell.length_a   1.000
_cell.length_b   1.000
_cell.length_c   1.000
_cell.angle_alpha   90.00
_cell.angle_beta   90.00
_cell.angle_gamma   90.00
#
_symmetry.space_group_name_H-M   'P 1'
#
loop_
_entity.id
_entity.type
_entity.pdbx_description
1 polymer ?
#
loop_
_entity_poly.entity_id
_entity_poly.type
_entity_poly.pdbx_seq_one_letter_code
_entity_poly.pdbx_strand_id
1 'polypeptide(L)'
;MNRIQFSYYSSTKQLTSCYKKLFSSLQNLKSLNPSFQVLSAETPSNPYPHVNHNKSLTIEGTSYKLDDQTNVSPSILSKLSRNLHLQPHHPLYILRTQIEQHFPHFSYFNTLNPIVTVQKNFDDLGFPKDHPGRSKTDSYYINEQIMLRTHTSAHQLEIFSKMNKKFLISGDVYRRDEIDSSHYPIFHQMEGAQIFNMQNIEQEISEDKKYLISLNSTISSQKTPLRDNNEVNDDTIISSNNPIQSCHPIEQVNYVIQHLKFSLNSLIKKLFINHDENLKIRWIDAYFPFTSPSWEMEIFFKGKWLEICGCGIVEQDVLNKAGQNDKIGWAFGLGLERIAMVLFDIPDIRLFWSHDERFLNQFTNFNDNKIIKFQPFSKFPPCIKDISFWLNDQDFHENNFCEIIRDIAEDLVEDVKLIDEFVSPKTKKRSLCYRINYRSMDRTVTNEEINKIQEQVREEVEAKLNVTLR
;
A
#
# COMPACT_ATOMS: atom_id res chain seq x y z
N MET A 1 -7.92 -32.83 60.32
CA MET A 1 -7.90 -31.45 60.84
C MET A 1 -8.68 -30.56 59.89
N ASN A 2 -9.86 -30.11 60.36
CA ASN A 2 -10.75 -29.04 59.93
C ASN A 2 -11.10 -28.82 58.43
N ARG A 3 -12.34 -29.20 58.09
CA ARG A 3 -13.21 -28.61 57.05
C ARG A 3 -13.57 -27.16 57.40
N ILE A 4 -13.64 -26.26 56.42
CA ILE A 4 -14.62 -25.17 56.38
C ILE A 4 -15.15 -24.99 54.94
N GLN A 5 -16.47 -24.93 54.83
CA GLN A 5 -17.33 -24.72 53.65
C GLN A 5 -17.74 -23.22 53.55
N PHE A 6 -18.57 -22.88 52.54
CA PHE A 6 -19.30 -21.61 52.27
C PHE A 6 -18.59 -20.64 51.30
N SER A 7 -19.26 -19.95 50.36
CA SER A 7 -20.61 -20.01 49.78
C SER A 7 -20.66 -19.11 48.53
N TYR A 8 -21.59 -19.39 47.62
CA TYR A 8 -22.00 -18.53 46.50
C TYR A 8 -22.56 -17.18 47.00
N TYR A 9 -22.19 -16.06 46.37
CA TYR A 9 -23.04 -14.87 46.22
C TYR A 9 -22.69 -14.07 44.95
N SER A 10 -23.73 -13.66 44.24
CA SER A 10 -23.74 -12.88 43.00
C SER A 10 -23.39 -11.40 43.21
N SER A 11 -22.73 -10.76 42.24
CA SER A 11 -22.70 -9.29 42.15
C SER A 11 -22.60 -8.74 40.72
N THR A 12 -23.44 -9.22 39.81
CA THR A 12 -23.83 -8.49 38.59
C THR A 12 -24.75 -7.33 38.94
N LYS A 13 -24.22 -6.25 39.55
CA LYS A 13 -25.00 -5.00 39.74
C LYS A 13 -24.21 -3.70 39.94
N GLN A 14 -22.88 -3.69 39.75
CA GLN A 14 -22.07 -2.46 39.91
C GLN A 14 -21.45 -1.88 38.63
N LEU A 15 -21.56 -2.57 37.48
CA LEU A 15 -21.06 -2.04 36.19
C LEU A 15 -22.11 -1.30 35.35
N THR A 16 -23.39 -1.33 35.74
CA THR A 16 -24.50 -0.66 35.00
C THR A 16 -24.83 0.76 35.48
N SER A 17 -24.15 1.28 36.51
CA SER A 17 -24.37 2.65 37.01
C SER A 17 -23.47 3.71 36.34
N CYS A 18 -22.27 3.34 35.89
CA CYS A 18 -21.37 4.29 35.21
C CYS A 18 -21.77 4.59 33.75
N TYR A 19 -22.40 3.64 33.04
CA TYR A 19 -22.82 3.85 31.65
C TYR A 19 -24.07 4.73 31.48
N LYS A 20 -24.94 4.82 32.51
CA LYS A 20 -26.14 5.67 32.44
C LYS A 20 -25.88 7.16 32.69
N LYS A 21 -24.75 7.53 33.30
CA LYS A 21 -24.39 8.95 33.51
C LYS A 21 -23.64 9.60 32.34
N LEU A 22 -23.04 8.80 31.45
CA LEU A 22 -22.44 9.30 30.20
C LEU A 22 -23.47 9.47 29.06
N PHE A 23 -24.61 8.77 29.13
CA PHE A 23 -25.66 8.88 28.12
C PHE A 23 -26.62 10.08 28.32
N SER A 24 -26.70 10.63 29.54
CA SER A 24 -27.53 11.81 29.84
C SER A 24 -26.84 13.15 29.53
N SER A 25 -25.52 13.17 29.29
CA SER A 25 -24.79 14.38 28.89
C SER A 25 -24.68 14.55 27.36
N LEU A 26 -25.03 13.53 26.57
CA LEU A 26 -25.00 13.58 25.10
C LEU A 26 -26.35 13.95 24.46
N GLN A 27 -27.41 14.14 25.25
CA GLN A 27 -28.74 14.54 24.75
C GLN A 27 -29.01 16.06 24.79
N ASN A 28 -28.06 16.90 25.25
CA ASN A 28 -28.23 18.36 25.36
C ASN A 28 -27.45 19.21 24.34
N LEU A 29 -27.03 18.65 23.20
CA LEU A 29 -26.40 19.40 22.09
C LEU A 29 -27.25 19.43 20.81
N LYS A 30 -28.56 19.22 20.91
CA LYS A 30 -29.53 19.52 19.85
C LYS A 30 -30.25 20.83 20.15
N SER A 31 -29.61 21.95 19.86
CA SER A 31 -30.24 23.19 19.41
C SER A 31 -29.16 24.26 19.29
N LEU A 32 -28.94 24.77 18.08
CA LEU A 32 -28.59 26.15 17.73
C LEU A 32 -28.10 26.22 16.27
N ASN A 33 -29.06 26.44 15.38
CA ASN A 33 -29.09 27.40 14.26
C ASN A 33 -29.54 26.87 12.88
N PRO A 34 -30.58 27.50 12.28
CA PRO A 34 -31.05 27.22 10.93
C PRO A 34 -30.45 28.22 9.92
N SER A 35 -30.00 27.74 8.76
CA SER A 35 -29.96 28.51 7.50
C SER A 35 -29.48 27.62 6.35
N PHE A 36 -30.43 26.89 5.74
CA PHE A 36 -30.28 26.40 4.38
C PHE A 36 -30.85 27.47 3.45
N GLN A 37 -30.00 28.13 2.67
CA GLN A 37 -30.40 28.89 1.50
C GLN A 37 -29.97 28.11 0.26
N VAL A 38 -30.96 27.75 -0.55
CA VAL A 38 -30.82 27.27 -1.92
C VAL A 38 -30.34 28.44 -2.78
N LEU A 39 -29.21 28.30 -3.47
CA LEU A 39 -28.77 29.26 -4.48
C LEU A 39 -28.80 28.60 -5.87
N SER A 40 -29.39 29.35 -6.78
CA SER A 40 -29.76 29.05 -8.15
C SER A 40 -28.57 28.82 -9.08
N ALA A 41 -28.85 28.06 -10.15
CA ALA A 41 -27.95 27.76 -11.25
C ALA A 41 -27.60 28.99 -12.10
N GLU A 42 -26.32 29.11 -12.47
CA GLU A 42 -25.86 29.84 -13.65
C GLU A 42 -24.86 28.96 -14.44
N THR A 43 -24.94 29.09 -15.76
CA THR A 43 -24.37 28.25 -16.85
C THR A 43 -22.84 28.38 -17.07
N PRO A 44 -22.22 27.48 -17.85
CA PRO A 44 -20.87 26.99 -17.59
C PRO A 44 -19.77 27.67 -18.40
N SER A 45 -18.61 27.82 -17.77
CA SER A 45 -17.32 27.85 -18.46
C SER A 45 -16.25 27.23 -17.57
N ASN A 46 -15.58 26.21 -18.11
CA ASN A 46 -14.43 25.44 -17.59
C ASN A 46 -14.79 24.09 -16.89
N PRO A 47 -14.34 22.93 -17.41
CA PRO A 47 -14.79 21.60 -16.98
C PRO A 47 -14.07 21.04 -15.73
N TYR A 48 -13.14 21.80 -15.15
CA TYR A 48 -12.51 21.43 -13.87
C TYR A 48 -13.18 22.21 -12.73
N PRO A 49 -13.53 21.58 -11.60
CA PRO A 49 -14.09 22.30 -10.46
C PRO A 49 -13.08 23.39 -10.07
N HIS A 50 -13.45 24.65 -10.27
CA HIS A 50 -12.67 25.78 -9.75
C HIS A 50 -12.57 25.62 -8.23
N VAL A 51 -11.42 25.15 -7.76
CA VAL A 51 -11.13 25.07 -6.35
C VAL A 51 -11.02 26.51 -5.86
N ASN A 52 -12.03 26.94 -5.11
CA ASN A 52 -12.00 28.27 -4.50
C ASN A 52 -10.77 28.34 -3.59
N HIS A 53 -9.72 29.08 -3.98
CA HIS A 53 -8.42 29.17 -3.30
C HIS A 53 -8.50 29.67 -1.84
N ASN A 54 -9.68 30.11 -1.38
CA ASN A 54 -9.96 30.45 0.01
C ASN A 54 -10.47 29.26 0.85
N LYS A 55 -10.68 28.08 0.26
CA LYS A 55 -11.08 26.87 0.98
C LYS A 55 -9.85 26.17 1.56
N SER A 56 -9.99 25.73 2.80
CA SER A 56 -9.03 24.88 3.48
C SER A 56 -9.64 23.54 3.83
N LEU A 57 -8.84 22.50 3.77
CA LEU A 57 -9.17 21.15 4.24
C LEU A 57 -8.42 20.88 5.54
N THR A 58 -9.14 20.47 6.58
CA THR A 58 -8.52 20.07 7.85
C THR A 58 -8.37 18.55 7.89
N ILE A 59 -7.13 18.08 8.00
CA ILE A 59 -6.79 16.66 8.13
C ILE A 59 -6.03 16.48 9.45
N GLU A 60 -6.54 15.62 10.33
CA GLU A 60 -5.96 15.34 11.65
C GLU A 60 -5.59 16.60 12.46
N GLY A 61 -6.42 17.65 12.38
CA GLY A 61 -6.24 18.91 13.10
C GLY A 61 -5.30 19.91 12.42
N THR A 62 -4.68 19.56 11.29
CA THR A 62 -3.87 20.48 10.48
C THR A 62 -4.68 21.01 9.31
N SER A 63 -4.66 22.32 9.10
CA SER A 63 -5.37 22.98 8.00
C SER A 63 -4.46 23.16 6.79
N TYR A 64 -4.91 22.67 5.63
CA TYR A 64 -4.21 22.76 4.35
C TYR A 64 -5.00 23.62 3.38
N LYS A 65 -4.34 24.57 2.72
CA LYS A 65 -4.96 25.33 1.62
C LYS A 65 -5.14 24.41 0.41
N LEU A 66 -6.29 24.54 -0.24
CA LEU A 66 -6.59 23.81 -1.47
C LEU A 66 -6.21 24.64 -2.70
N ASP A 67 -5.85 23.96 -3.77
CA ASP A 67 -5.51 24.55 -5.07
C ASP A 67 -5.93 23.63 -6.22
N ASP A 68 -5.53 23.97 -7.44
CA ASP A 68 -5.90 23.20 -8.63
C ASP A 68 -5.29 21.80 -8.65
N GLN A 69 -4.27 21.51 -7.82
CA GLN A 69 -3.67 20.18 -7.71
C GLN A 69 -4.46 19.25 -6.78
N THR A 70 -5.28 19.79 -5.87
CA THR A 70 -6.07 19.01 -4.92
C THR A 70 -6.95 17.96 -5.62
N ASN A 71 -6.74 16.69 -5.32
CA ASN A 71 -7.55 15.58 -5.83
C ASN A 71 -7.85 14.48 -4.78
N VAL A 72 -7.46 14.69 -3.51
CA VAL A 72 -7.87 13.82 -2.39
C VAL A 72 -9.38 13.84 -2.18
N SER A 73 -9.98 12.67 -1.96
CA SER A 73 -11.42 12.53 -1.71
C SER A 73 -11.74 12.24 -0.24
N PRO A 74 -12.96 12.55 0.24
CA PRO A 74 -13.39 12.14 1.58
C PRO A 74 -13.28 10.64 1.85
N SER A 75 -13.53 9.79 0.83
CA SER A 75 -13.41 8.33 0.92
C SER A 75 -11.98 7.90 1.24
N ILE A 76 -10.97 8.52 0.60
CA ILE A 76 -9.56 8.27 0.87
C ILE A 76 -9.16 8.81 2.25
N LEU A 77 -9.53 10.05 2.57
CA LEU A 77 -9.16 10.70 3.84
C LEU A 77 -9.74 9.96 5.05
N SER A 78 -10.92 9.35 4.93
CA SER A 78 -11.53 8.56 5.99
C SER A 78 -10.69 7.34 6.42
N LYS A 79 -9.77 6.88 5.55
CA LYS A 79 -8.97 5.67 5.76
C LYS A 79 -7.58 5.93 6.35
N LEU A 80 -7.14 7.20 6.43
CA LEU A 80 -5.80 7.59 6.93
C LEU A 80 -5.44 7.00 8.30
N SER A 81 -6.41 6.92 9.21
CA SER A 81 -6.17 6.45 10.58
C SER A 81 -6.28 4.93 10.76
N ARG A 82 -6.58 4.17 9.69
CA ARG A 82 -6.84 2.73 9.78
C ARG A 82 -5.61 1.93 10.20
N ASN A 83 -4.41 2.30 9.74
CA ASN A 83 -3.13 1.71 10.16
C ASN A 83 -3.18 0.18 10.27
N LEU A 84 -3.61 -0.53 9.22
CA LEU A 84 -3.88 -1.97 9.27
C LEU A 84 -2.62 -2.79 9.63
N HIS A 85 -1.44 -2.31 9.23
CA HIS A 85 -0.14 -2.88 9.58
C HIS A 85 0.18 -2.80 11.08
N LEU A 86 -0.54 -2.00 11.87
CA LEU A 86 -0.39 -1.89 13.33
C LEU A 86 -1.45 -2.66 14.12
N GLN A 87 -2.53 -3.11 13.47
CA GLN A 87 -3.64 -3.77 14.16
C GLN A 87 -3.24 -5.21 14.54
N PRO A 88 -3.21 -5.55 15.85
CA PRO A 88 -2.87 -6.90 16.27
C PRO A 88 -3.71 -7.96 15.56
N HIS A 89 -3.07 -9.06 15.18
CA HIS A 89 -3.69 -10.18 14.44
C HIS A 89 -4.14 -9.88 13.01
N HIS A 90 -4.03 -8.64 12.52
CA HIS A 90 -4.27 -8.37 11.12
C HIS A 90 -3.20 -9.08 10.26
N PRO A 91 -3.53 -9.65 9.07
CA PRO A 91 -2.54 -10.31 8.22
C PRO A 91 -1.30 -9.46 7.91
N LEU A 92 -1.50 -8.15 7.70
CA LEU A 92 -0.38 -7.22 7.44
C LEU A 92 0.46 -6.96 8.69
N TYR A 93 -0.14 -6.95 9.88
CA TYR A 93 0.60 -6.89 11.15
C TYR A 93 1.45 -8.15 11.33
N ILE A 94 0.87 -9.33 11.10
CA ILE A 94 1.57 -10.61 11.21
C ILE A 94 2.79 -10.60 10.29
N LEU A 95 2.58 -10.31 8.99
CA LEU A 95 3.66 -10.26 8.02
C LEU A 95 4.74 -9.23 8.41
N ARG A 96 4.34 -8.01 8.78
CA ARG A 96 5.27 -6.96 9.23
C ARG A 96 6.14 -7.46 10.38
N THR A 97 5.52 -8.04 11.42
CA THR A 97 6.26 -8.56 12.58
C THR A 97 7.22 -9.70 12.22
N GLN A 98 6.86 -10.57 11.28
CA GLN A 98 7.76 -11.63 10.81
C GLN A 98 8.98 -11.06 10.07
N ILE A 99 8.79 -10.00 9.28
CA ILE A 99 9.90 -9.29 8.61
C ILE A 99 10.78 -8.59 9.66
N GLU A 100 10.20 -7.88 10.63
CA GLU A 100 10.93 -7.25 11.75
C GLU A 100 11.77 -8.29 12.51
N GLN A 101 11.21 -9.45 12.83
CA GLN A 101 11.93 -10.55 13.48
C GLN A 101 13.07 -11.15 12.65
N HIS A 102 13.04 -11.00 11.32
CA HIS A 102 14.15 -11.38 10.45
C HIS A 102 15.32 -10.40 10.53
N PHE A 103 15.03 -9.14 10.84
CA PHE A 103 15.98 -8.05 10.94
C PHE A 103 16.03 -7.47 12.38
N PRO A 104 16.32 -8.27 13.41
CA PRO A 104 16.13 -7.91 14.83
C PRO A 104 16.97 -6.72 15.33
N HIS A 105 17.97 -6.29 14.55
CA HIS A 105 18.85 -5.16 14.88
C HIS A 105 18.57 -3.90 14.06
N PHE A 106 17.50 -3.89 13.26
CA PHE A 106 17.08 -2.71 12.53
C PHE A 106 16.22 -1.85 13.45
N SER A 107 16.31 -0.53 13.30
CA SER A 107 15.34 0.38 13.95
C SER A 107 14.02 0.35 13.18
N TYR A 108 12.89 0.26 13.87
CA TYR A 108 11.56 0.19 13.23
C TYR A 108 10.81 1.52 13.32
N PHE A 109 10.31 1.99 12.19
CA PHE A 109 9.53 3.22 12.06
C PHE A 109 8.17 2.91 11.43
N ASN A 110 7.16 2.64 12.26
CA ASN A 110 5.86 2.12 11.80
C ASN A 110 4.71 3.14 11.88
N THR A 111 4.99 4.35 12.36
CA THR A 111 3.98 5.39 12.65
C THR A 111 4.33 6.73 12.00
N LEU A 112 5.15 6.73 10.94
CA LEU A 112 5.47 7.95 10.20
C LEU A 112 4.21 8.45 9.50
N ASN A 113 4.03 9.77 9.47
CA ASN A 113 2.83 10.38 8.87
C ASN A 113 2.79 10.11 7.34
N PRO A 114 1.65 9.67 6.77
CA PRO A 114 1.50 9.48 5.33
C PRO A 114 1.42 10.80 4.55
N ILE A 115 1.08 11.91 5.20
CA ILE A 115 1.09 13.25 4.59
C ILE A 115 2.53 13.76 4.54
N VAL A 116 3.03 13.95 3.32
CA VAL A 116 4.41 14.34 3.04
C VAL A 116 4.45 15.51 2.06
N THR A 117 5.60 16.19 1.99
CA THR A 117 5.84 17.14 0.91
C THR A 117 6.12 16.40 -0.39
N VAL A 118 5.77 17.01 -1.52
CA VAL A 118 6.15 16.53 -2.87
C VAL A 118 7.66 16.40 -3.00
N GLN A 119 8.42 17.25 -2.32
CA GLN A 119 9.87 17.15 -2.24
C GLN A 119 10.31 15.82 -1.61
N LYS A 120 9.79 15.45 -0.43
CA LYS A 120 10.13 14.18 0.24
C LYS A 120 9.78 12.97 -0.60
N ASN A 121 8.59 12.99 -1.23
CA ASN A 121 8.12 11.85 -2.02
C ASN A 121 8.88 11.68 -3.33
N PHE A 122 9.46 12.74 -3.91
CA PHE A 122 10.03 12.66 -5.25
C PHE A 122 11.40 13.34 -5.40
N ASP A 123 11.51 14.62 -5.07
CA ASP A 123 12.73 15.40 -5.36
C ASP A 123 13.95 14.90 -4.56
N ASP A 124 13.74 14.57 -3.29
CA ASP A 124 14.77 14.06 -2.40
C ASP A 124 15.30 12.69 -2.86
N LEU A 125 14.51 11.97 -3.66
CA LEU A 125 14.80 10.66 -4.26
C LEU A 125 15.19 10.74 -5.75
N GLY A 126 15.47 11.94 -6.26
CA GLY A 126 16.00 12.10 -7.62
C GLY A 126 14.99 11.88 -8.75
N PHE A 127 13.68 11.79 -8.46
CA PHE A 127 12.67 11.66 -9.52
C PHE A 127 12.68 12.89 -10.44
N PRO A 128 12.68 12.71 -11.79
CA PRO A 128 12.50 13.81 -12.74
C PRO A 128 11.19 14.56 -12.52
N LYS A 129 11.14 15.86 -12.86
CA LYS A 129 9.93 16.70 -12.68
C LYS A 129 8.76 16.28 -13.57
N ASP A 130 9.06 15.63 -14.70
CA ASP A 130 8.15 15.07 -15.68
C ASP A 130 7.89 13.56 -15.46
N HIS A 131 8.36 12.99 -14.35
CA HIS A 131 8.15 11.57 -14.06
C HIS A 131 6.65 11.24 -13.96
N PRO A 132 6.14 10.19 -14.64
CA PRO A 132 4.71 9.85 -14.68
C PRO A 132 4.06 9.73 -13.31
N GLY A 133 4.75 9.15 -12.32
CA GLY A 133 4.26 9.03 -10.95
C GLY A 133 3.93 10.37 -10.25
N ARG A 134 4.41 11.52 -10.76
CA ARG A 134 4.01 12.86 -10.28
C ARG A 134 2.68 13.36 -10.87
N SER A 135 2.11 12.64 -11.82
CA SER A 135 0.85 13.01 -12.42
C SER A 135 -0.28 12.94 -11.40
N LYS A 136 -1.25 13.87 -11.51
CA LYS A 136 -2.50 13.81 -10.74
C LYS A 136 -3.27 12.54 -11.02
N THR A 137 -3.08 11.90 -12.16
CA THR A 137 -3.78 10.66 -12.53
C THR A 137 -3.31 9.45 -11.72
N ASP A 138 -2.13 9.52 -11.10
CA ASP A 138 -1.49 8.40 -10.40
C ASP A 138 -1.29 8.67 -8.90
N SER A 139 -1.31 9.94 -8.50
CA SER A 139 -1.00 10.37 -7.13
C SER A 139 -2.11 11.21 -6.50
N TYR A 140 -2.24 11.12 -5.16
CA TYR A 140 -3.17 11.92 -4.38
C TYR A 140 -2.49 13.16 -3.76
N TYR A 141 -2.84 14.33 -4.28
CA TYR A 141 -2.38 15.63 -3.84
C TYR A 141 -3.42 16.30 -2.93
N ILE A 142 -2.94 16.80 -1.79
CA ILE A 142 -3.71 17.72 -0.93
C ILE A 142 -3.63 19.13 -1.55
N ASN A 143 -2.46 19.51 -2.04
CA ASN A 143 -2.19 20.72 -2.83
C ASN A 143 -0.87 20.55 -3.60
N GLU A 144 -0.39 21.59 -4.25
CA GLU A 144 0.80 21.53 -5.11
C GLU A 144 2.10 21.18 -4.36
N GLN A 145 2.17 21.39 -3.03
CA GLN A 145 3.35 21.04 -2.21
C GLN A 145 3.16 19.82 -1.32
N ILE A 146 1.93 19.40 -1.03
CA ILE A 146 1.60 18.39 -0.03
C ILE A 146 0.76 17.28 -0.65
N MET A 147 1.12 16.03 -0.37
CA MET A 147 0.49 14.85 -0.92
C MET A 147 0.42 13.71 0.11
N LEU A 148 -0.36 12.68 -0.22
CA LEU A 148 -0.27 11.39 0.46
C LEU A 148 0.87 10.60 -0.19
N ARG A 149 1.80 10.05 0.61
CA ARG A 149 2.99 9.36 0.11
C ARG A 149 2.62 8.21 -0.82
N THR A 150 3.31 8.08 -1.96
CA THR A 150 3.08 6.98 -2.91
C THR A 150 3.96 5.76 -2.61
N HIS A 151 4.96 5.92 -1.75
CA HIS A 151 5.85 4.86 -1.29
C HIS A 151 6.50 5.20 0.06
N THR A 152 6.91 4.19 0.82
CA THR A 152 7.63 4.37 2.09
C THR A 152 9.00 5.02 1.93
N SER A 153 9.60 4.94 0.73
CA SER A 153 10.89 5.57 0.43
C SER A 153 10.89 7.09 0.61
N ALA A 154 9.72 7.74 0.65
CA ALA A 154 9.57 9.18 0.92
C ALA A 154 10.19 9.64 2.25
N HIS A 155 10.49 8.69 3.15
CA HIS A 155 11.12 8.94 4.44
C HIS A 155 12.60 8.55 4.48
N GLN A 156 13.19 7.99 3.41
CA GLN A 156 14.59 7.52 3.40
C GLN A 156 15.58 8.62 3.81
N LEU A 157 15.55 9.77 3.13
CA LEU A 157 16.47 10.87 3.39
C LEU A 157 16.37 11.35 4.85
N GLU A 158 15.14 11.52 5.35
CA GLU A 158 14.90 11.91 6.74
C GLU A 158 15.50 10.90 7.73
N ILE A 159 15.31 9.60 7.50
CA ILE A 159 15.82 8.58 8.42
C ILE A 159 17.33 8.40 8.33
N PHE A 160 17.93 8.49 7.14
CA PHE A 160 19.38 8.51 6.96
C PHE A 160 20.02 9.73 7.66
N SER A 161 19.36 10.90 7.61
CA SER A 161 19.87 12.12 8.26
C SER A 161 19.95 12.01 9.80
N LYS A 162 19.19 11.08 10.40
CA LYS A 162 19.23 10.78 11.83
C LYS A 162 20.36 9.79 12.21
N MET A 163 21.35 9.58 11.32
CA MET A 163 22.50 8.67 11.51
C MET A 163 22.10 7.20 11.71
N ASN A 164 20.91 6.79 11.24
CA ASN A 164 20.49 5.40 11.32
C ASN A 164 21.20 4.56 10.25
N LYS A 165 22.00 3.59 10.70
CA LYS A 165 22.72 2.69 9.79
C LYS A 165 21.85 1.59 9.16
N LYS A 166 20.80 1.17 9.87
CA LYS A 166 19.88 0.12 9.44
C LYS A 166 18.49 0.35 9.98
N PHE A 167 17.50 0.38 9.11
CA PHE A 167 16.12 0.67 9.51
C PHE A 167 15.11 -0.05 8.64
N LEU A 168 13.94 -0.26 9.21
CA LEU A 168 12.74 -0.62 8.49
C LEU A 168 11.69 0.47 8.69
N ILE A 169 10.93 0.77 7.64
CA ILE A 169 9.78 1.67 7.69
C ILE A 169 8.58 0.87 7.23
N SER A 170 7.49 0.85 7.99
CA SER A 170 6.23 0.28 7.50
C SER A 170 5.11 1.30 7.55
N GLY A 171 4.24 1.26 6.56
CA GLY A 171 3.14 2.20 6.49
C GLY A 171 2.28 2.02 5.25
N ASP A 172 1.08 2.58 5.35
CA ASP A 172 0.13 2.83 4.27
C ASP A 172 0.69 3.81 3.23
N VAL A 173 0.43 3.55 1.96
CA VAL A 173 0.84 4.34 0.81
C VAL A 173 -0.36 4.44 -0.14
N TYR A 174 -0.38 5.52 -0.93
CA TYR A 174 -1.58 5.97 -1.63
C TYR A 174 -1.31 6.14 -3.11
N ARG A 175 -2.08 5.48 -3.97
CA ARG A 175 -1.95 5.57 -5.44
C ARG A 175 -3.32 5.52 -6.10
N ARG A 176 -3.49 6.29 -7.16
CA ARG A 176 -4.65 6.20 -8.05
C ARG A 176 -4.31 5.15 -9.10
N ASP A 177 -5.19 4.17 -9.28
CA ASP A 177 -4.87 2.96 -10.06
C ASP A 177 -6.15 2.24 -10.51
N GLU A 178 -6.01 1.18 -11.29
CA GLU A 178 -7.09 0.31 -11.77
C GLU A 178 -7.89 -0.33 -10.62
N ILE A 179 -9.16 -0.70 -10.86
CA ILE A 179 -9.98 -1.43 -9.89
C ILE A 179 -10.02 -2.91 -10.26
N ASP A 180 -9.30 -3.73 -9.50
CA ASP A 180 -9.33 -5.18 -9.58
C ASP A 180 -9.00 -5.82 -8.22
N SER A 181 -8.89 -7.16 -8.19
CA SER A 181 -8.61 -7.93 -6.98
C SER A 181 -7.20 -7.72 -6.38
N SER A 182 -6.29 -7.08 -7.10
CA SER A 182 -4.89 -6.83 -6.72
C SER A 182 -4.56 -5.36 -6.49
N HIS A 183 -5.40 -4.44 -6.96
CA HIS A 183 -5.19 -2.99 -6.86
C HIS A 183 -6.23 -2.34 -5.95
N TYR A 184 -5.74 -1.61 -4.95
CA TYR A 184 -6.54 -0.82 -4.02
C TYR A 184 -5.87 0.53 -3.84
N PRO A 185 -6.62 1.65 -3.69
CA PRO A 185 -6.03 2.99 -3.66
C PRO A 185 -5.10 3.23 -2.45
N ILE A 186 -5.20 2.36 -1.44
CA ILE A 186 -4.39 2.38 -0.23
C ILE A 186 -3.86 0.97 0.02
N PHE A 187 -2.55 0.82 0.02
CA PHE A 187 -1.91 -0.44 0.35
C PHE A 187 -0.71 -0.16 1.26
N HIS A 188 -0.02 -1.18 1.75
CA HIS A 188 1.03 -1.01 2.74
C HIS A 188 2.36 -1.48 2.16
N GLN A 189 3.38 -0.68 2.42
CA GLN A 189 4.76 -1.03 2.10
C GLN A 189 5.58 -1.25 3.36
N MET A 190 6.65 -2.02 3.19
CA MET A 190 7.74 -2.06 4.14
C MET A 190 9.06 -1.76 3.43
N GLU A 191 9.65 -0.62 3.76
CA GLU A 191 10.99 -0.25 3.40
C GLU A 191 11.99 -0.97 4.30
N GLY A 192 13.14 -1.34 3.75
CA GLY A 192 14.33 -1.62 4.54
C GLY A 192 15.56 -1.02 3.89
N ALA A 193 16.47 -0.49 4.70
CA ALA A 193 17.74 0.02 4.20
C ALA A 193 18.88 -0.27 5.17
N GLN A 194 20.07 -0.43 4.63
CA GLN A 194 21.30 -0.59 5.40
C GLN A 194 22.47 0.10 4.69
N ILE A 195 23.20 0.92 5.44
CA ILE A 195 24.40 1.62 4.99
C ILE A 195 25.63 1.14 5.75
N PHE A 196 26.75 1.12 5.05
CA PHE A 196 28.04 0.63 5.48
C PHE A 196 29.08 1.73 5.30
N ASN A 197 30.07 1.76 6.18
CA ASN A 197 31.20 2.66 6.00
C ASN A 197 32.14 2.14 4.92
N MET A 198 32.43 2.98 3.92
CA MET A 198 33.27 2.63 2.77
C MET A 198 34.69 2.21 3.19
N GLN A 199 35.20 2.67 4.33
CA GLN A 199 36.55 2.37 4.81
C GLN A 199 36.71 0.95 5.37
N ASN A 200 35.64 0.34 5.87
CA ASN A 200 35.64 -0.98 6.54
C ASN A 200 34.50 -1.88 6.03
N ILE A 201 34.05 -1.65 4.80
CA ILE A 201 32.84 -2.25 4.22
C ILE A 201 32.84 -3.77 4.25
N GLU A 202 33.96 -4.41 3.89
CA GLU A 202 34.08 -5.87 3.88
C GLU A 202 33.90 -6.46 5.28
N GLN A 203 34.48 -5.80 6.29
CA GLN A 203 34.34 -6.21 7.68
C GLN A 203 32.88 -6.06 8.15
N GLU A 204 32.28 -4.88 7.95
CA GLU A 204 30.89 -4.63 8.39
C GLU A 204 29.91 -5.62 7.72
N ILE A 205 30.08 -5.90 6.42
CA ILE A 205 29.27 -6.87 5.67
C ILE A 205 29.52 -8.30 6.13
N SER A 206 30.77 -8.70 6.37
CA SER A 206 31.07 -10.05 6.83
C SER A 206 30.49 -10.33 8.22
N GLU A 207 30.53 -9.36 9.12
CA GLU A 207 29.99 -9.47 10.48
C GLU A 207 28.46 -9.60 10.45
N ASP A 208 27.78 -8.73 9.69
CA ASP A 208 26.31 -8.75 9.58
C ASP A 208 25.80 -10.03 8.88
N LYS A 209 26.50 -10.49 7.83
CA LYS A 209 26.20 -11.77 7.16
C LYS A 209 26.36 -12.97 8.09
N LYS A 210 27.43 -13.03 8.90
CA LYS A 210 27.63 -14.09 9.91
C LYS A 210 26.50 -14.11 10.93
N TYR A 211 26.05 -12.93 11.36
CA TYR A 211 24.93 -12.80 12.27
C TYR A 211 23.63 -13.36 11.66
N LEU A 212 23.26 -12.93 10.44
CA LEU A 212 22.08 -13.44 9.73
C LEU A 212 22.10 -14.96 9.54
N ILE A 213 23.26 -15.53 9.21
CA ILE A 213 23.44 -16.99 9.11
C ILE A 213 23.19 -17.67 10.47
N SER A 214 23.73 -17.13 11.56
CA SER A 214 23.55 -17.69 12.90
C SER A 214 22.06 -17.72 13.31
N LEU A 215 21.31 -16.67 12.98
CA LEU A 215 19.88 -16.58 13.25
C LEU A 215 19.11 -17.66 12.46
N ASN A 216 19.42 -17.80 11.16
CA ASN A 216 18.78 -18.80 10.31
C ASN A 216 19.12 -20.25 10.74
N SER A 217 20.37 -20.52 11.13
CA SER A 217 20.78 -21.86 11.61
C SER A 217 20.08 -22.28 12.90
N THR A 218 19.81 -21.31 13.79
CA THR A 218 19.05 -21.55 15.03
C THR A 218 17.61 -21.94 14.71
N ILE A 219 17.03 -21.36 13.65
CA ILE A 219 15.68 -21.69 13.17
C ILE A 219 15.66 -23.08 12.50
N SER A 220 16.68 -23.43 11.70
CA SER A 220 16.79 -24.73 11.02
C SER A 220 17.01 -25.91 11.97
N SER A 221 17.71 -25.72 13.10
CA SER A 221 17.95 -26.80 14.08
C SER A 221 16.69 -27.19 14.89
N GLN A 222 15.62 -26.40 14.83
CA GLN A 222 14.33 -26.68 15.47
C GLN A 222 13.31 -27.38 14.56
N LYS A 223 13.61 -27.58 13.26
CA LYS A 223 12.71 -28.19 12.28
C LYS A 223 13.41 -29.28 11.47
N THR A 224 12.62 -30.21 10.92
CA THR A 224 13.04 -31.36 10.10
C THR A 224 14.03 -30.96 8.98
N PRO A 225 14.92 -31.85 8.52
CA PRO A 225 15.90 -31.53 7.47
C PRO A 225 15.19 -31.00 6.23
N LEU A 226 15.45 -29.74 5.91
CA LEU A 226 14.93 -29.07 4.73
C LEU A 226 15.44 -29.80 3.49
N ARG A 227 14.53 -30.19 2.60
CA ARG A 227 14.90 -30.59 1.24
C ARG A 227 15.19 -29.30 0.46
N ASP A 228 16.38 -29.21 -0.12
CA ASP A 228 16.89 -28.00 -0.80
C ASP A 228 16.29 -27.87 -2.22
N ASN A 229 14.97 -27.95 -2.33
CA ASN A 229 14.25 -27.87 -3.62
C ASN A 229 13.90 -26.43 -4.04
N ASN A 230 14.39 -25.42 -3.30
CA ASN A 230 14.12 -24.02 -3.59
C ASN A 230 15.01 -23.54 -4.75
N GLU A 231 14.39 -23.03 -5.81
CA GLU A 231 15.09 -22.54 -7.00
C GLU A 231 15.20 -21.01 -6.93
N VAL A 232 16.42 -20.49 -6.70
CA VAL A 232 16.71 -19.06 -6.84
C VAL A 232 17.43 -18.86 -8.15
N ASN A 233 16.77 -18.24 -9.13
CA ASN A 233 17.39 -17.85 -10.37
C ASN A 233 17.85 -16.38 -10.31
N ASP A 234 19.12 -16.13 -10.58
CA ASP A 234 19.71 -14.80 -10.58
C ASP A 234 20.64 -14.66 -11.79
N ASP A 235 20.03 -14.42 -12.95
CA ASP A 235 20.73 -14.21 -14.22
C ASP A 235 21.11 -12.73 -14.44
N THR A 236 20.93 -11.86 -13.43
CA THR A 236 21.14 -10.43 -13.60
C THR A 236 22.62 -10.08 -13.67
N ILE A 237 22.95 -9.14 -14.55
CA ILE A 237 24.33 -8.69 -14.79
C ILE A 237 24.40 -7.17 -14.77
N ILE A 238 25.51 -6.64 -14.28
CA ILE A 238 25.78 -5.20 -14.42
C ILE A 238 25.94 -4.89 -15.92
N SER A 239 25.12 -3.97 -16.40
CA SER A 239 25.05 -3.60 -17.82
C SER A 239 24.95 -2.09 -17.98
N SER A 240 24.99 -1.60 -19.22
CA SER A 240 24.78 -0.17 -19.50
C SER A 240 23.38 0.32 -19.10
N ASN A 241 22.40 -0.57 -19.05
CA ASN A 241 21.03 -0.25 -18.67
C ASN A 241 20.79 -0.37 -17.15
N ASN A 242 21.69 -1.02 -16.43
CA ASN A 242 21.67 -1.16 -14.98
C ASN A 242 23.09 -0.97 -14.41
N PRO A 243 23.66 0.26 -14.55
CA PRO A 243 25.08 0.49 -14.32
C PRO A 243 25.43 0.63 -12.84
N ILE A 244 26.71 0.52 -12.53
CA ILE A 244 27.25 0.99 -11.25
C ILE A 244 27.38 2.51 -11.30
N GLN A 245 27.02 3.19 -10.19
CA GLN A 245 27.23 4.63 -10.05
C GLN A 245 28.72 4.98 -10.17
N SER A 246 29.03 6.00 -10.98
CA SER A 246 30.43 6.38 -11.29
C SER A 246 31.28 6.78 -10.08
N CYS A 247 30.65 7.15 -8.95
CA CYS A 247 31.33 7.52 -7.71
C CYS A 247 31.74 6.32 -6.84
N HIS A 248 31.30 5.10 -7.14
CA HIS A 248 31.57 3.94 -6.30
C HIS A 248 32.66 3.03 -6.88
N PRO A 249 33.62 2.58 -6.05
CA PRO A 249 34.53 1.51 -6.45
C PRO A 249 33.76 0.20 -6.71
N ILE A 250 34.01 -0.43 -7.85
CA ILE A 250 33.31 -1.65 -8.31
C ILE A 250 33.34 -2.75 -7.25
N GLU A 251 34.49 -2.95 -6.60
CA GLU A 251 34.67 -3.96 -5.55
C GLU A 251 33.74 -3.74 -4.36
N GLN A 252 33.61 -2.49 -3.89
CA GLN A 252 32.73 -2.15 -2.77
C GLN A 252 31.27 -2.42 -3.13
N VAL A 253 30.86 -2.04 -4.34
CA VAL A 253 29.49 -2.27 -4.84
C VAL A 253 29.18 -3.76 -4.89
N ASN A 254 30.13 -4.59 -5.34
CA ASN A 254 29.93 -6.04 -5.38
C ASN A 254 29.68 -6.63 -3.98
N TYR A 255 30.35 -6.16 -2.94
CA TYR A 255 30.05 -6.59 -1.57
C TYR A 255 28.63 -6.20 -1.15
N VAL A 256 28.20 -4.97 -1.45
CA VAL A 256 26.85 -4.48 -1.09
C VAL A 256 25.76 -5.24 -1.86
N ILE A 257 25.96 -5.53 -3.15
CA ILE A 257 25.04 -6.34 -3.96
C ILE A 257 24.89 -7.75 -3.38
N GLN A 258 26.01 -8.42 -3.09
CA GLN A 258 25.99 -9.75 -2.51
C GLN A 258 25.26 -9.76 -1.16
N HIS A 259 25.46 -8.72 -0.35
CA HIS A 259 24.77 -8.58 0.93
C HIS A 259 23.26 -8.34 0.75
N LEU A 260 22.85 -7.40 -0.11
CA LEU A 260 21.44 -7.11 -0.42
C LEU A 260 20.71 -8.38 -0.87
N LYS A 261 21.25 -9.06 -1.90
CA LYS A 261 20.61 -10.26 -2.45
C LYS A 261 20.57 -11.39 -1.43
N PHE A 262 21.62 -11.56 -0.62
CA PHE A 262 21.62 -12.53 0.48
C PHE A 262 20.53 -12.23 1.52
N SER A 263 20.42 -10.97 1.95
CA SER A 263 19.43 -10.51 2.93
C SER A 263 18.01 -10.76 2.45
N LEU A 264 17.68 -10.35 1.23
CA LEU A 264 16.33 -10.55 0.66
C LEU A 264 16.02 -12.02 0.38
N ASN A 265 16.95 -12.79 -0.21
CA ASN A 265 16.76 -14.22 -0.42
C ASN A 265 16.52 -14.95 0.92
N SER A 266 17.25 -14.57 1.98
CA SER A 266 17.08 -15.16 3.30
C SER A 266 15.72 -14.81 3.92
N LEU A 267 15.24 -13.58 3.74
CA LEU A 267 13.92 -13.15 4.20
C LEU A 267 12.81 -13.95 3.51
N ILE A 268 12.82 -13.98 2.17
CA ILE A 268 11.76 -14.66 1.40
C ILE A 268 11.79 -16.16 1.69
N LYS A 269 12.96 -16.78 1.78
CA LYS A 269 13.05 -18.17 2.25
C LYS A 269 12.41 -18.31 3.63
N LYS A 270 12.75 -17.49 4.63
CA LYS A 270 12.16 -17.58 5.98
C LYS A 270 10.64 -17.44 5.98
N LEU A 271 10.08 -16.51 5.19
CA LEU A 271 8.64 -16.29 5.11
C LEU A 271 7.92 -17.49 4.46
N PHE A 272 8.46 -18.02 3.36
CA PHE A 272 7.77 -19.03 2.54
C PHE A 272 8.13 -20.48 2.86
N ILE A 273 9.17 -20.75 3.66
CA ILE A 273 9.67 -22.11 3.90
C ILE A 273 8.64 -23.10 4.45
N ASN A 274 7.65 -22.61 5.21
CA ASN A 274 6.57 -23.45 5.72
C ASN A 274 5.33 -23.44 4.79
N HIS A 275 5.29 -22.57 3.78
CA HIS A 275 4.10 -22.35 2.95
C HIS A 275 4.22 -22.95 1.55
N ASP A 276 5.44 -23.06 1.00
CA ASP A 276 5.70 -23.60 -0.33
C ASP A 276 7.03 -24.37 -0.36
N GLU A 277 6.96 -25.68 -0.59
CA GLU A 277 8.13 -26.57 -0.70
C GLU A 277 8.87 -26.43 -2.04
N ASN A 278 8.26 -25.78 -3.04
CA ASN A 278 8.83 -25.56 -4.38
C ASN A 278 8.94 -24.06 -4.70
N LEU A 279 9.28 -23.25 -3.69
CA LEU A 279 9.46 -21.82 -3.84
C LEU A 279 10.46 -21.52 -4.96
N LYS A 280 10.00 -20.78 -5.97
CA LYS A 280 10.85 -20.25 -7.04
C LYS A 280 10.95 -18.75 -6.92
N ILE A 281 12.18 -18.25 -6.91
CA ILE A 281 12.52 -16.83 -6.83
C ILE A 281 13.30 -16.50 -8.09
N ARG A 282 13.03 -15.34 -8.69
CA ARG A 282 13.92 -14.76 -9.70
C ARG A 282 14.21 -13.30 -9.46
N TRP A 283 15.37 -12.87 -9.93
CA TRP A 283 15.77 -11.47 -9.97
C TRP A 283 15.66 -10.95 -11.39
N ILE A 284 15.14 -9.74 -11.55
CA ILE A 284 15.06 -9.04 -12.83
C ILE A 284 15.67 -7.64 -12.70
N ASP A 285 16.33 -7.17 -13.75
CA ASP A 285 16.83 -5.80 -13.79
C ASP A 285 15.66 -4.82 -13.75
N ALA A 286 15.81 -3.76 -12.97
CA ALA A 286 14.81 -2.70 -12.82
C ALA A 286 15.50 -1.33 -12.91
N TYR A 287 14.71 -0.27 -12.80
CA TYR A 287 15.22 1.10 -12.70
C TYR A 287 14.39 1.87 -11.67
N PHE A 288 15.08 2.49 -10.70
CA PHE A 288 14.47 3.44 -9.77
C PHE A 288 15.34 4.69 -9.68
N PRO A 289 14.78 5.92 -9.68
CA PRO A 289 15.59 7.15 -9.64
C PRO A 289 16.51 7.32 -8.42
N PHE A 290 16.29 6.55 -7.35
CA PHE A 290 17.02 6.61 -6.08
C PHE A 290 17.86 5.37 -5.80
N THR A 291 18.01 4.45 -6.75
CA THR A 291 18.97 3.34 -6.65
C THR A 291 19.61 3.03 -7.98
N SER A 292 20.88 2.60 -7.97
CA SER A 292 21.58 2.11 -9.14
C SER A 292 22.84 1.32 -8.73
N PRO A 293 23.00 0.06 -9.16
CA PRO A 293 22.05 -0.75 -9.92
C PRO A 293 20.79 -1.11 -9.11
N SER A 294 19.73 -1.49 -9.83
CA SER A 294 18.39 -1.79 -9.32
C SER A 294 17.87 -3.14 -9.79
N TRP A 295 17.09 -3.79 -8.94
CA TRP A 295 16.42 -5.04 -9.26
C TRP A 295 15.04 -5.12 -8.65
N GLU A 296 14.21 -5.93 -9.29
CA GLU A 296 13.01 -6.48 -8.68
C GLU A 296 13.22 -7.96 -8.36
N MET A 297 12.59 -8.40 -7.28
CA MET A 297 12.47 -9.81 -6.93
C MET A 297 11.05 -10.28 -7.19
N GLU A 298 10.93 -11.38 -7.91
CA GLU A 298 9.65 -12.03 -8.18
C GLU A 298 9.60 -13.44 -7.61
N ILE A 299 8.40 -13.87 -7.22
CA ILE A 299 8.12 -15.24 -6.81
C ILE A 299 7.14 -15.90 -7.77
N PHE A 300 7.34 -17.19 -8.05
CA PHE A 300 6.41 -17.93 -8.89
C PHE A 300 5.24 -18.44 -8.06
N PHE A 301 4.03 -17.98 -8.38
CA PHE A 301 2.82 -18.36 -7.67
C PHE A 301 1.67 -18.59 -8.64
N LYS A 302 0.98 -19.73 -8.50
CA LYS A 302 -0.19 -20.11 -9.32
C LYS A 302 0.03 -19.94 -10.83
N GLY A 303 1.21 -20.31 -11.32
CA GLY A 303 1.54 -20.27 -12.74
C GLY A 303 2.03 -18.92 -13.27
N LYS A 304 2.20 -17.91 -12.42
CA LYS A 304 2.65 -16.56 -12.80
C LYS A 304 3.80 -16.10 -11.92
N TRP A 305 4.67 -15.26 -12.47
CA TRP A 305 5.65 -14.52 -11.68
C TRP A 305 5.00 -13.27 -11.09
N LEU A 306 5.23 -13.04 -9.81
CA LEU A 306 4.70 -11.91 -9.06
C LEU A 306 5.87 -11.14 -8.43
N GLU A 307 6.07 -9.91 -8.87
CA GLU A 307 6.99 -8.94 -8.26
C GLU A 307 6.56 -8.63 -6.82
N ILE A 308 7.44 -8.83 -5.84
CA ILE A 308 7.15 -8.61 -4.42
C ILE A 308 8.05 -7.56 -3.77
N CYS A 309 9.13 -7.18 -4.46
CA CYS A 309 10.15 -6.29 -3.93
C CYS A 309 10.87 -5.53 -5.05
N GLY A 310 10.94 -4.21 -4.95
CA GLY A 310 11.93 -3.40 -5.67
C GLY A 310 13.09 -3.06 -4.74
N CYS A 311 14.32 -3.06 -5.24
CA CYS A 311 15.52 -2.80 -4.44
C CYS A 311 16.71 -2.34 -5.29
N GLY A 312 17.78 -1.93 -4.63
CA GLY A 312 19.03 -1.59 -5.29
C GLY A 312 20.04 -0.94 -4.35
N ILE A 313 21.16 -0.52 -4.94
CA ILE A 313 22.18 0.26 -4.25
C ILE A 313 21.73 1.72 -4.21
N VAL A 314 21.63 2.31 -3.02
CA VAL A 314 21.11 3.68 -2.86
C VAL A 314 21.95 4.67 -3.66
N GLU A 315 21.28 5.59 -4.37
CA GLU A 315 21.95 6.70 -5.06
C GLU A 315 22.77 7.52 -4.07
N GLN A 316 24.06 7.72 -4.38
CA GLN A 316 24.98 8.39 -3.47
C GLN A 316 24.53 9.83 -3.18
N ASP A 317 23.83 10.48 -4.10
CA ASP A 317 23.26 11.81 -3.89
C ASP A 317 22.23 11.85 -2.75
N VAL A 318 21.43 10.79 -2.59
CA VAL A 318 20.49 10.67 -1.45
C VAL A 318 21.25 10.60 -0.13
N LEU A 319 22.31 9.77 -0.08
CA LEU A 319 23.16 9.66 1.11
C LEU A 319 23.92 10.94 1.42
N ASN A 320 24.44 11.62 0.39
CA ASN A 320 25.16 12.89 0.53
C ASN A 320 24.25 13.99 1.09
N LYS A 321 23.03 14.12 0.55
CA LYS A 321 22.01 15.05 1.07
C LYS A 321 21.62 14.75 2.52
N ALA A 322 21.66 13.47 2.91
CA ALA A 322 21.44 13.04 4.29
C ALA A 322 22.68 13.20 5.20
N GLY A 323 23.81 13.70 4.69
CA GLY A 323 25.06 13.86 5.45
C GLY A 323 25.88 12.58 5.63
N GLN A 324 25.57 11.50 4.89
CA GLN A 324 26.23 10.19 4.94
C GLN A 324 27.26 10.02 3.81
N ASN A 325 28.13 11.02 3.63
CA ASN A 325 29.03 11.10 2.46
C ASN A 325 30.07 9.96 2.36
N ASP A 326 30.43 9.34 3.49
CA ASP A 326 31.43 8.27 3.60
C ASP A 326 30.78 6.86 3.63
N LYS A 327 29.50 6.79 3.25
CA LYS A 327 28.68 5.56 3.32
C LYS A 327 28.17 5.15 1.95
N ILE A 328 28.03 3.85 1.79
CA ILE A 328 27.32 3.19 0.68
C ILE A 328 26.30 2.22 1.27
N GLY A 329 25.18 1.99 0.61
CA GLY A 329 24.16 1.09 1.14
C GLY A 329 23.21 0.56 0.11
N TRP A 330 22.33 -0.32 0.56
CA TRP A 330 21.21 -0.81 -0.22
C TRP A 330 19.89 -0.42 0.44
N ALA A 331 18.84 -0.36 -0.37
CA ALA A 331 17.47 -0.21 0.09
C ALA A 331 16.55 -1.18 -0.68
N PHE A 332 15.43 -1.53 -0.06
CA PHE A 332 14.35 -2.29 -0.65
C PHE A 332 12.99 -1.75 -0.21
N GLY A 333 11.96 -1.97 -1.03
CA GLY A 333 10.56 -1.75 -0.70
C GLY A 333 9.74 -3.00 -1.01
N LEU A 334 9.00 -3.49 -0.02
CA LEU A 334 8.12 -4.66 -0.12
C LEU A 334 6.66 -4.24 -0.17
N GLY A 335 5.85 -4.83 -1.06
CA GLY A 335 4.39 -4.70 -1.02
C GLY A 335 3.78 -5.71 -0.05
N LEU A 336 3.28 -5.27 1.11
CA LEU A 336 2.81 -6.17 2.17
C LEU A 336 1.57 -6.97 1.74
N GLU A 337 0.59 -6.34 1.08
CA GLU A 337 -0.61 -7.02 0.59
C GLU A 337 -0.26 -8.11 -0.40
N ARG A 338 0.63 -7.82 -1.37
CA ARG A 338 1.00 -8.79 -2.39
C ARG A 338 1.66 -10.02 -1.78
N ILE A 339 2.58 -9.82 -0.83
CA ILE A 339 3.20 -10.93 -0.10
C ILE A 339 2.16 -11.67 0.75
N ALA A 340 1.29 -10.96 1.49
CA ALA A 340 0.27 -11.56 2.34
C ALA A 340 -0.78 -12.35 1.53
N MET A 341 -1.15 -11.88 0.33
CA MET A 341 -2.06 -12.58 -0.58
C MET A 341 -1.49 -13.92 -1.03
N VAL A 342 -0.19 -13.99 -1.30
CA VAL A 342 0.50 -15.25 -1.63
C VAL A 342 0.65 -16.13 -0.39
N LEU A 343 1.16 -15.56 0.70
CA LEU A 343 1.48 -16.30 1.93
C LEU A 343 0.24 -16.96 2.52
N PHE A 344 -0.85 -16.20 2.58
CA PHE A 344 -2.11 -16.60 3.21
C PHE A 344 -3.21 -17.01 2.21
N ASP A 345 -2.95 -17.09 0.91
CA ASP A 345 -3.95 -17.40 -0.14
C ASP A 345 -5.18 -16.45 -0.12
N ILE A 346 -4.98 -15.17 0.20
CA ILE A 346 -6.05 -14.16 0.18
C ILE A 346 -6.31 -13.75 -1.29
N PRO A 347 -7.53 -13.97 -1.83
CA PRO A 347 -7.79 -13.84 -3.26
C PRO A 347 -8.09 -12.41 -3.74
N ASP A 348 -8.35 -11.49 -2.81
CA ASP A 348 -8.83 -10.14 -3.12
C ASP A 348 -8.34 -9.15 -2.05
N ILE A 349 -7.67 -8.08 -2.49
CA ILE A 349 -7.08 -7.05 -1.63
C ILE A 349 -8.12 -6.35 -0.74
N ARG A 350 -9.38 -6.26 -1.16
CA ARG A 350 -10.46 -5.64 -0.36
C ARG A 350 -10.71 -6.38 0.95
N LEU A 351 -10.33 -7.66 1.06
CA LEU A 351 -10.47 -8.42 2.31
C LEU A 351 -9.64 -7.83 3.45
N PHE A 352 -8.47 -7.25 3.18
CA PHE A 352 -7.68 -6.57 4.23
C PHE A 352 -8.41 -5.37 4.83
N TRP A 353 -9.29 -4.73 4.08
CA TRP A 353 -10.05 -3.57 4.52
C TRP A 353 -11.38 -3.93 5.19
N SER A 354 -11.81 -5.19 5.08
CA SER A 354 -13.07 -5.70 5.62
C SER A 354 -13.10 -5.72 7.15
N HIS A 355 -14.26 -5.39 7.72
CA HIS A 355 -14.56 -5.58 9.14
C HIS A 355 -15.22 -6.94 9.44
N ASP A 356 -15.28 -7.85 8.46
CA ASP A 356 -15.91 -9.15 8.62
C ASP A 356 -15.12 -10.06 9.57
N GLU A 357 -15.75 -10.42 10.69
CA GLU A 357 -15.18 -11.32 11.68
C GLU A 357 -14.82 -12.70 11.11
N ARG A 358 -15.50 -13.18 10.06
CA ARG A 358 -15.17 -14.45 9.38
C ARG A 358 -13.81 -14.41 8.70
N PHE A 359 -13.36 -13.23 8.28
CA PHE A 359 -12.00 -13.03 7.77
C PHE A 359 -11.02 -12.82 8.93
N LEU A 360 -11.29 -11.85 9.80
CA LEU A 360 -10.36 -11.45 10.87
C LEU A 360 -10.07 -12.58 11.86
N ASN A 361 -11.08 -13.38 12.24
CA ASN A 361 -10.91 -14.46 13.20
C ASN A 361 -10.00 -15.60 12.71
N GLN A 362 -9.72 -15.70 11.41
CA GLN A 362 -8.80 -16.71 10.87
C GLN A 362 -7.33 -16.45 11.24
N PHE A 363 -7.00 -15.21 11.63
CA PHE A 363 -5.64 -14.77 11.92
C PHE A 363 -5.35 -14.52 13.41
N THR A 364 -6.36 -14.63 14.28
CA THR A 364 -6.25 -14.38 15.74
C THR A 364 -5.33 -15.36 16.46
N ASN A 365 -5.36 -16.63 16.07
CA ASN A 365 -4.58 -17.70 16.70
C ASN A 365 -3.24 -17.96 15.98
N PHE A 366 -2.62 -16.91 15.42
CA PHE A 366 -1.34 -17.02 14.76
C PHE A 366 -0.22 -17.39 15.75
N ASN A 367 0.60 -18.36 15.35
CA ASN A 367 1.88 -18.67 15.96
C ASN A 367 2.88 -18.99 14.85
N ASP A 368 4.17 -18.73 15.08
CA ASP A 368 5.23 -18.84 14.06
C ASP A 368 5.42 -20.25 13.47
N ASN A 369 4.77 -21.27 14.05
CA ASN A 369 4.85 -22.66 13.61
C ASN A 369 3.62 -23.14 12.83
N LYS A 370 2.56 -22.33 12.73
CA LYS A 370 1.32 -22.72 12.06
C LYS A 370 1.21 -22.02 10.71
N ILE A 371 1.12 -22.83 9.65
CA ILE A 371 0.73 -22.36 8.32
C ILE A 371 -0.70 -21.83 8.43
N ILE A 372 -0.89 -20.54 8.12
CA ILE A 372 -2.22 -19.96 7.96
C ILE A 372 -2.50 -19.84 6.46
N LYS A 373 -3.56 -20.50 6.01
CA LYS A 373 -4.17 -20.28 4.69
C LYS A 373 -5.61 -19.85 4.91
N PHE A 374 -5.96 -18.71 4.34
CA PHE A 374 -7.30 -18.18 4.30
C PHE A 374 -8.24 -19.25 3.75
N GLN A 375 -9.32 -19.50 4.48
CA GLN A 375 -10.42 -20.35 4.07
C GLN A 375 -11.52 -19.46 3.50
N PRO A 376 -11.78 -19.51 2.18
CA PRO A 376 -12.84 -18.74 1.56
C PRO A 376 -14.19 -19.09 2.15
N PHE A 377 -14.98 -18.08 2.47
CA PHE A 377 -16.41 -18.22 2.73
C PHE A 377 -17.22 -17.96 1.44
N SER A 378 -18.48 -18.38 1.44
CA SER A 378 -19.37 -18.26 0.27
C SER A 378 -19.39 -16.82 -0.26
N LYS A 379 -19.09 -16.67 -1.54
CA LYS A 379 -19.18 -15.38 -2.23
C LYS A 379 -20.65 -15.03 -2.48
N PHE A 380 -20.99 -13.76 -2.28
CA PHE A 380 -22.31 -13.25 -2.66
C PHE A 380 -22.40 -13.06 -4.18
N PRO A 381 -23.59 -13.21 -4.79
CA PRO A 381 -23.77 -12.99 -6.22
C PRO A 381 -23.36 -11.56 -6.63
N PRO A 382 -22.64 -11.39 -7.76
CA PRO A 382 -22.37 -10.06 -8.30
C PRO A 382 -23.63 -9.41 -8.89
N CYS A 383 -23.63 -8.08 -8.94
CA CYS A 383 -24.51 -7.29 -9.78
C CYS A 383 -23.66 -6.55 -10.81
N ILE A 384 -23.88 -6.83 -12.09
CA ILE A 384 -23.06 -6.29 -13.18
C ILE A 384 -23.81 -5.14 -13.85
N LYS A 385 -23.12 -4.04 -14.12
CA LYS A 385 -23.62 -2.90 -14.90
C LYS A 385 -22.59 -2.49 -15.93
N ASP A 386 -23.05 -2.17 -17.13
CA ASP A 386 -22.20 -1.63 -18.18
C ASP A 386 -22.48 -0.13 -18.31
N ILE A 387 -21.43 0.65 -18.56
CA ILE A 387 -21.52 2.09 -18.84
C ILE A 387 -20.78 2.38 -20.14
N SER A 388 -21.47 3.02 -21.08
CA SER A 388 -20.92 3.46 -22.35
C SER A 388 -20.95 4.97 -22.45
N PHE A 389 -19.91 5.56 -23.03
CA PHE A 389 -19.87 7.00 -23.29
C PHE A 389 -18.95 7.33 -24.46
N TRP A 390 -19.24 8.47 -25.09
CA TRP A 390 -18.40 9.09 -26.09
C TRP A 390 -17.41 10.04 -25.42
N LEU A 391 -16.16 10.00 -25.88
CA LEU A 391 -15.16 10.99 -25.51
C LEU A 391 -15.43 12.29 -26.29
N ASN A 392 -15.42 13.43 -25.59
CA ASN A 392 -15.54 14.74 -26.24
C ASN A 392 -14.19 15.40 -26.54
N ASP A 393 -13.14 15.00 -25.82
CA ASP A 393 -11.74 15.39 -26.03
C ASP A 393 -10.80 14.16 -25.88
N GLN A 394 -9.48 14.41 -25.87
CA GLN A 394 -8.45 13.38 -25.75
C GLN A 394 -7.95 13.20 -24.31
N ASP A 395 -8.46 13.96 -23.33
CA ASP A 395 -7.87 14.07 -21.98
C ASP A 395 -8.46 13.04 -20.99
N PHE A 396 -9.22 12.06 -21.48
CA PHE A 396 -9.74 10.97 -20.67
C PHE A 396 -8.60 10.09 -20.15
N HIS A 397 -8.54 9.91 -18.83
CA HIS A 397 -7.64 8.97 -18.17
C HIS A 397 -8.44 7.99 -17.32
N GLU A 398 -8.15 6.70 -17.46
CA GLU A 398 -8.90 5.61 -16.81
C GLU A 398 -8.90 5.73 -15.28
N ASN A 399 -7.77 6.09 -14.66
CA ASN A 399 -7.71 6.33 -13.22
C ASN A 399 -8.69 7.42 -12.74
N ASN A 400 -9.03 8.43 -13.55
CA ASN A 400 -10.05 9.41 -13.17
C ASN A 400 -11.45 8.77 -13.13
N PHE A 401 -11.73 7.87 -14.08
CA PHE A 401 -12.95 7.07 -14.10
C PHE A 401 -13.02 6.09 -12.92
N CYS A 402 -11.93 5.37 -12.64
CA CYS A 402 -11.83 4.48 -11.48
C CYS A 402 -12.01 5.23 -10.16
N GLU A 403 -11.44 6.43 -10.01
CA GLU A 403 -11.64 7.21 -8.78
C GLU A 403 -13.08 7.64 -8.56
N ILE A 404 -13.80 8.06 -9.60
CA ILE A 404 -15.23 8.39 -9.46
C ILE A 404 -16.01 7.17 -8.97
N ILE A 405 -15.72 5.99 -9.54
CA ILE A 405 -16.38 4.74 -9.12
C ILE A 405 -16.02 4.40 -7.67
N ARG A 406 -14.75 4.49 -7.28
CA ARG A 406 -14.29 4.23 -5.90
C ARG A 406 -14.91 5.19 -4.89
N ASP A 407 -15.04 6.46 -5.23
CA ASP A 407 -15.62 7.46 -4.33
C ASP A 407 -17.11 7.24 -4.07
N ILE A 408 -17.84 6.68 -5.04
CA ILE A 408 -19.29 6.47 -4.95
C ILE A 408 -19.62 5.05 -4.43
N ALA A 409 -18.93 4.03 -4.94
CA ALA A 409 -19.23 2.63 -4.67
C ALA A 409 -18.36 2.02 -3.55
N GLU A 410 -17.24 2.67 -3.19
CA GLU A 410 -16.29 2.20 -2.17
C GLU A 410 -15.93 0.72 -2.36
N ASP A 411 -16.02 -0.11 -1.30
CA ASP A 411 -15.66 -1.52 -1.34
C ASP A 411 -16.68 -2.41 -2.09
N LEU A 412 -17.82 -1.85 -2.53
CA LEU A 412 -18.81 -2.60 -3.33
C LEU A 412 -18.34 -2.86 -4.75
N VAL A 413 -17.45 -2.04 -5.31
CA VAL A 413 -16.89 -2.33 -6.64
C VAL A 413 -15.78 -3.40 -6.52
N GLU A 414 -15.94 -4.49 -7.26
CA GLU A 414 -15.00 -5.60 -7.32
C GLU A 414 -13.98 -5.43 -8.45
N ASP A 415 -14.46 -5.12 -9.64
CA ASP A 415 -13.61 -4.85 -10.78
C ASP A 415 -14.29 -3.92 -11.78
N VAL A 416 -13.46 -3.18 -12.52
CA VAL A 416 -13.87 -2.34 -13.64
C VAL A 416 -13.04 -2.73 -14.85
N LYS A 417 -13.69 -3.05 -15.98
CA LYS A 417 -13.01 -3.53 -17.19
C LYS A 417 -13.52 -2.85 -18.44
N LEU A 418 -12.61 -2.37 -19.28
CA LEU A 418 -12.94 -1.98 -20.64
C LEU A 418 -13.34 -3.25 -21.42
N ILE A 419 -14.58 -3.28 -21.92
CA ILE A 419 -15.14 -4.44 -22.65
C ILE A 419 -15.37 -4.16 -24.13
N ASP A 420 -15.45 -2.90 -24.53
CA ASP A 420 -15.59 -2.49 -25.92
C ASP A 420 -14.99 -1.10 -26.15
N GLU A 421 -14.33 -0.93 -27.29
CA GLU A 421 -13.82 0.35 -27.78
C GLU A 421 -14.20 0.50 -29.26
N PHE A 422 -14.82 1.62 -29.59
CA PHE A 422 -15.33 1.86 -30.94
C PHE A 422 -15.06 3.29 -31.41
N VAL A 423 -14.60 3.46 -32.65
CA VAL A 423 -14.47 4.77 -33.30
C VAL A 423 -15.52 4.91 -34.39
N SER A 424 -16.39 5.91 -34.24
CA SER A 424 -17.45 6.20 -35.22
C SER A 424 -16.85 6.59 -36.57
N PRO A 425 -17.18 5.89 -37.67
CA PRO A 425 -16.63 6.22 -38.99
C PRO A 425 -17.09 7.60 -39.49
N LYS A 426 -18.30 8.04 -39.07
CA LYS A 426 -18.93 9.30 -39.48
C LYS A 426 -18.42 10.51 -38.68
N THR A 427 -18.41 10.39 -37.35
CA THR A 427 -18.08 11.51 -36.45
C THR A 427 -16.62 11.49 -35.98
N LYS A 428 -15.90 10.39 -36.22
CA LYS A 428 -14.56 10.10 -35.67
C LYS A 428 -14.48 10.14 -34.15
N LYS A 429 -15.61 10.24 -33.45
CA LYS A 429 -15.68 10.15 -31.99
C LYS A 429 -15.36 8.72 -31.54
N ARG A 430 -14.56 8.62 -30.48
CA ARG A 430 -14.23 7.38 -29.79
C ARG A 430 -15.27 7.14 -28.68
N SER A 431 -15.75 5.91 -28.58
CA SER A 431 -16.66 5.42 -27.55
C SER A 431 -15.95 4.34 -26.76
N LEU A 432 -16.11 4.38 -25.44
CA LEU A 432 -15.65 3.35 -24.53
C LEU A 432 -16.86 2.70 -23.86
N CYS A 433 -16.78 1.40 -23.58
CA CYS A 433 -17.74 0.68 -22.77
C CYS A 433 -17.01 -0.05 -21.66
N TYR A 434 -17.35 0.28 -20.42
CA TYR A 434 -16.81 -0.36 -19.23
C TYR A 434 -17.86 -1.24 -18.58
N ARG A 435 -17.43 -2.41 -18.11
CA ARG A 435 -18.18 -3.27 -17.21
C ARG A 435 -17.75 -3.01 -15.78
N ILE A 436 -18.71 -2.69 -14.92
CA ILE A 436 -18.52 -2.51 -13.49
C ILE A 436 -19.18 -3.69 -12.79
N ASN A 437 -18.39 -4.43 -12.02
CA ASN A 437 -18.84 -5.56 -11.24
C ASN A 437 -19.01 -5.13 -9.78
N TYR A 438 -20.25 -5.11 -9.28
CA TYR A 438 -20.55 -4.80 -7.90
C TYR A 438 -20.74 -6.08 -7.09
N ARG A 439 -19.95 -6.25 -6.03
CA ARG A 439 -20.08 -7.35 -5.09
C ARG A 439 -19.57 -6.95 -3.71
N SER A 440 -20.45 -7.01 -2.71
CA SER A 440 -20.08 -6.91 -1.30
C SER A 440 -19.39 -8.19 -0.81
N MET A 441 -18.45 -8.02 0.12
CA MET A 441 -17.75 -9.12 0.80
C MET A 441 -18.60 -9.79 1.89
N ASP A 442 -19.58 -9.08 2.46
CA ASP A 442 -20.25 -9.44 3.70
C ASP A 442 -21.77 -9.67 3.55
N ARG A 443 -22.39 -9.24 2.44
CA ARG A 443 -23.82 -9.43 2.17
C ARG A 443 -24.18 -9.52 0.68
N THR A 444 -25.39 -9.99 0.40
CA THR A 444 -26.00 -9.86 -0.93
C THR A 444 -26.34 -8.40 -1.22
N VAL A 445 -25.98 -7.92 -2.40
CA VAL A 445 -26.41 -6.61 -2.93
C VAL A 445 -27.67 -6.77 -3.77
N THR A 446 -28.56 -5.78 -3.71
CA THR A 446 -29.81 -5.81 -4.50
C THR A 446 -29.66 -5.03 -5.80
N ASN A 447 -30.41 -5.41 -6.85
CA ASN A 447 -30.42 -4.63 -8.09
C ASN A 447 -30.88 -3.19 -7.88
N GLU A 448 -31.85 -2.95 -6.98
CA GLU A 448 -32.35 -1.59 -6.71
C GLU A 448 -31.27 -0.69 -6.10
N GLU A 449 -30.53 -1.22 -5.12
CA GLU A 449 -29.39 -0.53 -4.51
C GLU A 449 -28.31 -0.21 -5.54
N ILE A 450 -27.90 -1.22 -6.33
CA ILE A 450 -26.83 -1.03 -7.33
C ILE A 450 -27.27 -0.11 -8.46
N ASN A 451 -28.56 -0.09 -8.83
CA ASN A 451 -29.05 0.88 -9.82
C ASN A 451 -28.92 2.33 -9.33
N LYS A 452 -29.15 2.60 -8.04
CA LYS A 452 -28.97 3.95 -7.46
C LYS A 452 -27.51 4.38 -7.49
N ILE A 453 -26.60 3.48 -7.11
CA ILE A 453 -25.14 3.70 -7.17
C ILE A 453 -24.70 3.91 -8.62
N GLN A 454 -25.18 3.08 -9.55
CA GLN A 454 -24.84 3.18 -10.97
C GLN A 454 -25.31 4.51 -11.57
N GLU A 455 -26.48 5.01 -11.19
CA GLU A 455 -26.96 6.30 -11.67
C GLU A 455 -26.07 7.44 -11.18
N GLN A 456 -25.69 7.44 -9.90
CA GLN A 456 -24.73 8.41 -9.36
C GLN A 456 -23.38 8.34 -10.09
N VAL A 457 -22.87 7.12 -10.37
CA VAL A 457 -21.65 6.94 -11.16
C VAL A 457 -21.81 7.55 -12.56
N ARG A 458 -22.93 7.31 -13.24
CA ARG A 458 -23.19 7.86 -14.58
C ARG A 458 -23.21 9.38 -14.58
N GLU A 459 -23.96 9.98 -13.65
CA GLU A 459 -24.07 11.43 -13.49
C GLU A 459 -22.70 12.08 -13.23
N GLU A 460 -21.92 11.53 -12.29
CA GLU A 460 -20.61 12.07 -11.92
C GLU A 460 -19.56 11.87 -13.03
N VAL A 461 -19.61 10.75 -13.76
CA VAL A 461 -18.73 10.50 -14.91
C VAL A 461 -19.00 11.52 -16.02
N GLU A 462 -20.25 11.76 -16.38
CA GLU A 462 -20.62 12.76 -17.39
C GLU A 462 -20.20 14.17 -16.94
N ALA A 463 -20.46 14.53 -15.68
CA ALA A 463 -20.17 15.85 -15.14
C ALA A 463 -18.66 16.14 -15.00
N LYS A 464 -17.85 15.17 -14.54
CA LYS A 464 -16.44 15.39 -14.19
C LYS A 464 -15.45 15.01 -15.29
N LEU A 465 -15.80 14.08 -16.19
CA LEU A 465 -14.87 13.61 -17.23
C LEU A 465 -15.16 14.21 -18.60
N ASN A 466 -16.10 15.15 -18.71
CA ASN A 466 -16.49 15.78 -19.98
C ASN A 466 -16.82 14.74 -21.08
N VAL A 467 -17.51 13.66 -20.71
CA VAL A 467 -17.96 12.62 -21.65
C VAL A 467 -19.43 12.80 -21.97
N THR A 468 -19.96 12.05 -22.94
CA THR A 468 -21.41 12.01 -23.22
C THR A 468 -21.90 10.59 -23.14
N LEU A 469 -22.81 10.30 -22.22
CA LEU A 469 -23.32 8.95 -22.01
C LEU A 469 -24.02 8.41 -23.27
N ARG A 470 -23.92 7.09 -23.48
CA ARG A 470 -24.46 6.38 -24.64
C ARG A 470 -25.43 5.27 -24.23
#